data_AF-A0A3D3DH72-F1
#
_entry.id   AF-A0A3D3DH72-F1
#
_cell.length_a   1.000
_cell.length_b   1.000
_cell.length_c   1.000
_cell.angle_alpha   90.00
_cell.angle_beta   90.00
_cell.angle_gamma   90.00
#
_symmetry.space_group_name_H-M   'P 1'
#
loop_
_entity.id
_entity.type
_entity.pdbx_description
1 polymer ?
#
loop_
_entity_poly.entity_id
_entity_poly.type
_entity_poly.pdbx_seq_one_letter_code
_entity_poly.pdbx_strand_id
1 'polypeptide(L)'
;DLTSITPEWLKYLIQPILKEYDLVAPFYARHKYDGVITNHLAYPLTRALYGISIRQPIGGEYGLSAKMVNKVLTHPLFPAEFGIDIFITTVAACEDMKMIEAKLGIKSHDSTKDYKDPKVLLVPMFNQVTGSILDLTIFYKDFSKRKVTDKSVERIGVKEVETPKEVGMDIAGYIYDFKSGYKEVIKEKNFFLPGEIISSLDKISKSFSVEDFNFPIDLWAQIVYYSLKYYEQKRDRKEDILEILRILWQGRLASFAIETKDLNVEQSEEVIQQQVKAFKEYKEKIW
;
A
#
# COMPACT_ATOMS: atom_id res chain seq x y z
N ASP A 1 -20.80 -4.93 -0.56
CA ASP A 1 -20.81 -5.46 -1.94
C ASP A 1 -20.07 -6.81 -2.08
N LEU A 2 -19.70 -7.46 -0.97
CA LEU A 2 -19.03 -8.76 -1.01
C LEU A 2 -20.00 -9.88 -1.36
N THR A 3 -19.54 -10.78 -2.22
CA THR A 3 -20.30 -11.98 -2.62
C THR A 3 -19.64 -13.27 -2.13
N SER A 4 -18.48 -13.18 -1.47
CA SER A 4 -17.67 -14.32 -1.00
C SER A 4 -17.72 -14.56 0.52
N ILE A 5 -18.58 -13.85 1.26
CA ILE A 5 -18.66 -14.01 2.73
C ILE A 5 -19.21 -15.40 3.05
N THR A 6 -18.55 -16.10 3.97
CA THR A 6 -19.02 -17.38 4.53
C THR A 6 -19.11 -17.31 6.07
N PRO A 7 -19.88 -18.19 6.73
CA PRO A 7 -19.91 -18.26 8.20
C PRO A 7 -18.53 -18.48 8.84
N GLU A 8 -17.61 -19.15 8.15
CA GLU A 8 -16.23 -19.36 8.59
C GLU A 8 -15.46 -18.05 8.72
N TRP A 9 -15.76 -17.02 7.91
CA TRP A 9 -15.12 -15.70 8.05
C TRP A 9 -15.41 -15.12 9.44
N LEU A 10 -16.67 -15.18 9.88
CA LEU A 10 -17.06 -14.71 11.21
C LEU A 10 -16.29 -15.46 12.31
N LYS A 11 -16.16 -16.79 12.18
CA LYS A 11 -15.38 -17.60 13.11
C LYS A 11 -13.93 -17.12 13.20
N TYR A 12 -13.25 -16.93 12.05
CA TYR A 12 -11.83 -16.55 12.05
C TYR A 12 -11.58 -15.08 12.42
N LEU A 13 -12.55 -14.19 12.20
CA LEU A 13 -12.46 -12.79 12.60
C LEU A 13 -12.73 -12.58 14.10
N ILE A 14 -13.60 -13.41 14.71
CA ILE A 14 -14.01 -13.24 16.11
C ILE A 14 -13.18 -14.11 17.07
N GLN A 15 -12.86 -15.35 16.71
CA GLN A 15 -12.20 -16.29 17.63
C GLN A 15 -10.88 -15.77 18.22
N PRO A 16 -10.00 -15.06 17.48
CA PRO A 16 -8.79 -14.51 18.08
C PRO A 16 -9.05 -13.40 19.09
N ILE A 17 -10.12 -12.61 18.93
CA ILE A 17 -10.49 -11.58 19.91
C ILE A 17 -10.79 -12.22 21.27
N LEU A 18 -11.43 -13.39 21.27
CA LEU A 18 -11.67 -14.19 22.48
C LEU A 18 -10.38 -14.77 23.09
N LYS A 19 -9.28 -14.78 22.33
CA LYS A 19 -7.93 -15.19 22.76
C LYS A 19 -7.01 -13.99 22.99
N GLU A 20 -7.59 -12.84 23.35
CA GLU A 20 -6.90 -11.60 23.68
C GLU A 20 -6.16 -10.91 22.52
N TYR A 21 -6.45 -11.22 21.26
CA TYR A 21 -6.00 -10.37 20.15
C TYR A 21 -6.84 -9.09 20.10
N ASP A 22 -6.20 -7.99 19.70
CA ASP A 22 -6.81 -6.67 19.61
C ASP A 22 -7.28 -6.35 18.18
N LEU A 23 -6.51 -6.81 17.18
CA LEU A 23 -6.80 -6.65 15.76
C LEU A 23 -6.66 -7.98 15.03
N VAL A 24 -7.73 -8.39 14.36
CA VAL A 24 -7.70 -9.46 13.34
C VAL A 24 -7.81 -8.80 11.98
N ALA A 25 -6.70 -8.74 11.25
CA ALA A 25 -6.67 -8.23 9.88
C ALA A 25 -6.98 -9.35 8.88
N PRO A 26 -7.59 -9.05 7.74
CA PRO A 26 -7.87 -10.09 6.77
C PRO A 26 -6.65 -10.39 5.89
N PHE A 27 -6.60 -11.63 5.43
CA PHE A 27 -5.64 -12.14 4.47
C PHE A 27 -6.39 -12.91 3.39
N TYR A 28 -6.38 -12.39 2.16
CA TYR A 28 -7.01 -13.04 1.01
C TYR A 28 -5.98 -13.51 0.00
N ALA A 29 -6.31 -14.57 -0.72
CA ALA A 29 -5.68 -14.90 -1.99
C ALA A 29 -6.09 -13.84 -3.02
N ARG A 30 -5.12 -13.20 -3.65
CA ARG A 30 -5.33 -12.16 -4.67
C ARG A 30 -4.47 -12.42 -5.89
N HIS A 31 -4.97 -11.99 -7.05
CA HIS A 31 -4.16 -11.94 -8.25
C HIS A 31 -3.02 -10.92 -8.06
N LYS A 32 -1.88 -11.13 -8.71
CA LYS A 32 -0.69 -10.25 -8.62
C LYS A 32 -0.96 -8.78 -9.00
N TYR A 33 -1.97 -8.54 -9.83
CA TYR A 33 -2.39 -7.20 -10.30
C TYR A 33 -3.56 -6.60 -9.53
N ASP A 34 -3.97 -7.24 -8.43
CA ASP A 34 -4.97 -6.71 -7.51
C ASP A 34 -4.29 -6.10 -6.26
N GLY A 35 -4.97 -5.19 -5.58
CA GLY A 35 -4.43 -4.51 -4.40
C GLY A 35 -3.23 -3.62 -4.71
N VAL A 36 -3.23 -2.92 -5.84
CA VAL A 36 -2.07 -2.14 -6.34
C VAL A 36 -1.58 -1.05 -5.37
N ILE A 37 -2.47 -0.43 -4.58
CA ILE A 37 -2.06 0.52 -3.52
C ILE A 37 -1.40 -0.23 -2.36
N THR A 38 -1.97 -1.38 -1.98
CA THR A 38 -1.42 -2.28 -0.95
C THR A 38 0.00 -2.71 -1.31
N ASN A 39 0.16 -3.32 -2.49
CA ASN A 39 1.41 -3.96 -2.90
C ASN A 39 2.54 -2.95 -3.11
N HIS A 40 2.21 -1.76 -3.60
CA HIS A 40 3.21 -0.78 -4.01
C HIS A 40 3.45 0.35 -3.04
N LEU A 41 2.61 0.55 -2.02
CA LEU A 41 2.83 1.63 -1.07
C LEU A 41 2.52 1.21 0.36
N ALA A 42 1.26 0.83 0.64
CA ALA A 42 0.82 0.67 2.02
C ALA A 42 1.55 -0.48 2.74
N TYR A 43 1.70 -1.64 2.10
CA TYR A 43 2.40 -2.78 2.70
C TYR A 43 3.91 -2.55 2.86
N PRO A 44 4.69 -2.20 1.80
CA PRO A 44 6.13 -1.94 1.95
C PRO A 44 6.46 -0.87 2.98
N LEU A 45 5.71 0.23 2.99
CA LEU A 45 5.97 1.34 3.89
C LEU A 45 5.60 1.00 5.33
N THR A 46 4.45 0.35 5.57
CA THR A 46 4.04 -0.09 6.91
C THR A 46 5.05 -1.11 7.48
N ARG A 47 5.53 -2.04 6.65
CA ARG A 47 6.60 -3.00 7.02
C ARG A 47 7.86 -2.27 7.47
N ALA A 48 8.28 -1.24 6.72
CA ALA A 48 9.51 -0.52 7.00
C ALA A 48 9.39 0.41 8.22
N LEU A 49 8.31 1.18 8.31
CA LEU A 49 8.11 2.16 9.39
C LEU A 49 7.83 1.48 10.73
N TYR A 50 7.00 0.43 10.74
CA TYR A 50 6.43 -0.11 11.98
C TYR A 50 6.82 -1.57 12.27
N GLY A 51 7.50 -2.26 11.34
CA GLY A 51 8.00 -3.61 11.55
C GLY A 51 6.93 -4.71 11.55
N ILE A 52 5.66 -4.39 11.28
CA ILE A 52 4.55 -5.35 11.30
C ILE A 52 4.38 -6.05 9.95
N SER A 53 4.02 -7.34 9.97
CA SER A 53 3.90 -8.17 8.75
C SER A 53 2.48 -8.44 8.26
N ILE A 54 1.51 -7.59 8.66
CA ILE A 54 0.17 -7.56 8.08
C ILE A 54 0.27 -7.33 6.57
N ARG A 55 -0.08 -8.33 5.75
CA ARG A 55 0.10 -8.31 4.30
C ARG A 55 -0.88 -7.39 3.59
N GLN A 56 -2.06 -7.21 4.18
CA GLN A 56 -3.14 -6.38 3.64
C GLN A 56 -3.54 -5.29 4.64
N PRO A 57 -2.68 -4.29 4.87
CA PRO A 57 -2.94 -3.22 5.84
C PRO A 57 -4.13 -2.32 5.49
N ILE A 58 -4.73 -2.50 4.31
CA ILE A 58 -5.95 -1.81 3.86
C ILE A 58 -7.09 -2.79 3.52
N GLY A 59 -7.13 -3.94 4.18
CA GLY A 59 -8.17 -4.95 3.97
C GLY A 59 -9.40 -4.70 4.84
N GLY A 60 -10.55 -4.36 4.24
CA GLY A 60 -11.73 -3.86 4.97
C GLY A 60 -12.54 -4.82 5.87
N GLU A 61 -12.15 -6.09 6.05
CA GLU A 61 -12.87 -7.02 6.93
C GLU A 61 -12.04 -7.34 8.18
N TYR A 62 -12.33 -6.62 9.27
CA TYR A 62 -11.60 -6.70 10.53
C TYR A 62 -12.38 -7.37 11.65
N GLY A 63 -11.65 -7.99 12.57
CA GLY A 63 -12.10 -8.22 13.95
C GLY A 63 -11.39 -7.24 14.88
N LEU A 64 -12.13 -6.56 15.77
CA LEU A 64 -11.57 -5.58 16.71
C LEU A 64 -12.00 -5.91 18.14
N SER A 65 -11.07 -5.88 19.08
CA SER A 65 -11.40 -5.95 20.51
C SER A 65 -12.03 -4.64 20.97
N ALA A 66 -12.79 -4.66 22.08
CA ALA A 66 -13.32 -3.44 22.68
C ALA A 66 -12.21 -2.42 23.03
N LYS A 67 -11.03 -2.92 23.45
CA LYS A 67 -9.85 -2.09 23.70
C LYS A 67 -9.38 -1.40 22.42
N MET A 68 -9.30 -2.14 21.30
CA MET A 68 -8.91 -1.58 20.00
C MET A 68 -9.94 -0.54 19.52
N VAL A 69 -11.24 -0.86 19.62
CA VAL A 69 -12.34 0.07 19.26
C VAL A 69 -12.24 1.38 20.04
N ASN A 70 -12.06 1.32 21.36
CA ASN A 70 -11.90 2.52 22.19
C ASN A 70 -10.65 3.33 21.81
N LYS A 71 -9.54 2.64 21.50
CA LYS A 71 -8.31 3.31 21.06
C LYS A 71 -8.51 4.06 19.76
N VAL A 72 -9.14 3.44 18.76
CA VAL A 72 -9.36 4.10 17.46
C VAL A 72 -10.34 5.27 17.56
N LEU A 73 -11.46 5.11 18.29
CA LEU A 73 -12.50 6.14 18.40
C LEU A 73 -12.03 7.41 19.12
N THR A 74 -11.04 7.31 20.00
CA THR A 74 -10.49 8.44 20.75
C THR A 74 -9.28 9.08 20.06
N HIS A 75 -8.81 8.51 18.94
CA HIS A 75 -7.62 9.00 18.26
C HIS A 75 -7.93 10.29 17.47
N PRO A 76 -7.09 11.34 17.57
CA PRO A 76 -7.38 12.65 16.97
C PRO A 76 -7.39 12.66 15.44
N LEU A 77 -6.77 11.67 14.80
CA LEU A 77 -6.74 11.50 13.34
C LEU A 77 -7.75 10.47 12.79
N PHE A 78 -8.80 10.12 13.55
CA PHE A 78 -9.83 9.20 13.05
C PHE A 78 -10.41 9.71 11.71
N PRO A 79 -10.28 8.94 10.61
CA PRO A 79 -10.61 9.43 9.28
C PRO A 79 -12.11 9.29 8.95
N ALA A 80 -12.60 10.10 8.03
CA ALA A 80 -14.00 10.06 7.55
C ALA A 80 -14.21 9.25 6.26
N GLU A 81 -13.12 8.83 5.58
CA GLU A 81 -13.17 8.26 4.23
C GLU A 81 -12.29 6.98 4.09
N PHE A 82 -11.79 6.64 2.89
CA PHE A 82 -11.02 5.40 2.59
C PHE A 82 -9.72 5.20 3.39
N GLY A 83 -9.29 6.22 4.15
CA GLY A 83 -8.13 6.13 5.04
C GLY A 83 -8.32 5.25 6.28
N ILE A 84 -9.53 4.76 6.55
CA ILE A 84 -9.87 4.03 7.79
C ILE A 84 -9.07 2.73 7.99
N ASP A 85 -8.86 1.95 6.94
CA ASP A 85 -8.24 0.63 7.07
C ASP A 85 -6.74 0.73 7.40
N ILE A 86 -6.03 1.63 6.68
CA ILE A 86 -4.61 1.90 6.97
C ILE A 86 -4.47 2.53 8.36
N PHE A 87 -5.42 3.40 8.74
CA PHE A 87 -5.47 4.01 10.05
C PHE A 87 -5.56 2.98 11.17
N ILE A 88 -6.50 2.04 11.10
CA ILE A 88 -6.67 0.97 12.11
C ILE A 88 -5.37 0.17 12.23
N THR A 89 -4.78 -0.19 11.08
CA THR A 89 -3.56 -1.01 11.05
C THR A 89 -2.36 -0.28 11.65
N THR A 90 -2.17 1.00 11.31
CA THR A 90 -1.08 1.82 11.87
C THR A 90 -1.27 2.08 13.36
N VAL A 91 -2.49 2.41 13.82
CA VAL A 91 -2.79 2.58 15.25
C VAL A 91 -2.49 1.30 16.01
N ALA A 92 -2.90 0.13 15.51
CA ALA A 92 -2.57 -1.15 16.16
C ALA A 92 -1.06 -1.37 16.28
N ALA A 93 -0.31 -1.05 15.23
CA ALA A 93 1.15 -1.19 15.20
C ALA A 93 1.85 -0.27 16.22
N CYS A 94 1.39 0.97 16.35
CA CYS A 94 2.03 1.98 17.19
C CYS A 94 1.58 1.97 18.65
N GLU A 95 0.38 1.45 18.95
CA GLU A 95 -0.24 1.46 20.28
C GLU A 95 -0.16 0.10 21.01
N ASP A 96 0.80 -0.75 20.62
CA ASP A 96 1.08 -2.06 21.23
C ASP A 96 -0.15 -2.98 21.30
N MET A 97 -0.89 -3.04 20.19
CA MET A 97 -2.06 -3.91 20.06
C MET A 97 -1.63 -5.29 19.55
N LYS A 98 -2.22 -6.35 20.11
CA LYS A 98 -1.95 -7.73 19.67
C LYS A 98 -2.64 -7.97 18.31
N MET A 99 -1.85 -8.29 17.28
CA MET A 99 -2.34 -8.45 15.91
C MET A 99 -2.23 -9.89 15.43
N ILE A 100 -3.19 -10.30 14.58
CA ILE A 100 -3.20 -11.59 13.88
C ILE A 100 -3.87 -11.41 12.51
N GLU A 101 -3.53 -12.27 11.55
CA GLU A 101 -4.23 -12.31 10.26
C GLU A 101 -5.17 -13.52 10.15
N ALA A 102 -6.36 -13.30 9.60
CA ALA A 102 -7.31 -14.34 9.25
C ALA A 102 -7.25 -14.61 7.74
N LYS A 103 -6.95 -15.85 7.35
CA LYS A 103 -7.02 -16.35 5.98
C LYS A 103 -8.49 -16.59 5.60
N LEU A 104 -8.99 -15.74 4.72
CA LEU A 104 -10.40 -15.68 4.32
C LEU A 104 -10.65 -16.22 2.90
N GLY A 105 -9.62 -16.76 2.22
CA GLY A 105 -9.75 -17.27 0.85
C GLY A 105 -9.78 -16.16 -0.19
N ILE A 106 -10.58 -16.31 -1.25
CA ILE A 106 -10.69 -15.29 -2.31
C ILE A 106 -11.70 -14.22 -1.91
N LYS A 107 -11.29 -12.95 -2.03
CA LYS A 107 -12.21 -11.81 -1.91
C LYS A 107 -12.91 -11.56 -3.25
N SER A 108 -14.22 -11.76 -3.30
CA SER A 108 -15.05 -11.36 -4.45
C SER A 108 -16.00 -10.25 -4.05
N HIS A 109 -16.07 -9.21 -4.86
CA HIS A 109 -16.96 -8.07 -4.68
C HIS A 109 -17.61 -7.68 -6.02
N ASP A 110 -18.85 -7.21 -5.96
CA ASP A 110 -19.58 -6.83 -7.17
C ASP A 110 -19.13 -5.48 -7.74
N SER A 111 -18.46 -4.63 -6.95
CA SER A 111 -18.02 -3.32 -7.44
C SER A 111 -17.10 -3.42 -8.65
N THR A 112 -16.28 -4.46 -8.83
CA THR A 112 -15.44 -4.60 -10.04
C THR A 112 -16.18 -4.97 -11.32
N LYS A 113 -17.47 -5.36 -11.26
CA LYS A 113 -18.23 -5.78 -12.44
C LYS A 113 -18.78 -4.60 -13.25
N ASP A 114 -18.98 -3.44 -12.62
CA ASP A 114 -19.69 -2.31 -13.24
C ASP A 114 -18.81 -1.08 -13.57
N TYR A 115 -17.53 -1.06 -13.15
CA TYR A 115 -16.64 0.04 -13.51
C TYR A 115 -15.93 -0.24 -14.84
N LYS A 116 -16.36 0.48 -15.88
CA LYS A 116 -15.72 0.49 -17.20
C LYS A 116 -14.27 0.99 -17.16
N ASP A 117 -13.89 1.76 -16.13
CA ASP A 117 -12.52 2.26 -15.93
C ASP A 117 -12.12 2.16 -14.43
N PRO A 118 -11.22 1.22 -14.07
CA PRO A 118 -10.68 1.08 -12.72
C PRO A 118 -10.01 2.35 -12.17
N LYS A 119 -9.48 3.23 -13.03
CA LYS A 119 -8.74 4.43 -12.62
C LYS A 119 -9.62 5.44 -11.89
N VAL A 120 -10.91 5.51 -12.24
CA VAL A 120 -11.89 6.43 -11.64
C VAL A 120 -12.01 6.22 -10.13
N LEU A 121 -11.96 4.98 -9.66
CA LEU A 121 -11.99 4.65 -8.24
C LEU A 121 -10.62 4.64 -7.59
N LEU A 122 -9.60 4.16 -8.31
CA LEU A 122 -8.26 4.00 -7.76
C LEU A 122 -7.61 5.34 -7.42
N VAL A 123 -7.86 6.39 -8.18
CA VAL A 123 -7.24 7.70 -7.97
C VAL A 123 -7.69 8.37 -6.65
N PRO A 124 -9.00 8.55 -6.38
CA PRO A 124 -9.45 9.07 -5.08
C PRO A 124 -8.98 8.19 -3.91
N MET A 125 -9.06 6.87 -4.06
CA MET A 125 -8.61 5.92 -3.04
C MET A 125 -7.10 6.06 -2.76
N PHE A 126 -6.27 6.18 -3.80
CA PHE A 126 -4.84 6.41 -3.66
C PHE A 126 -4.55 7.69 -2.87
N ASN A 127 -5.19 8.80 -3.22
CA ASN A 127 -4.98 10.08 -2.56
C ASN A 127 -5.39 10.02 -1.08
N GLN A 128 -6.54 9.44 -0.76
CA GLN A 128 -7.02 9.34 0.62
C GLN A 128 -6.13 8.40 1.46
N VAL A 129 -5.83 7.19 0.97
CA VAL A 129 -4.99 6.23 1.69
C VAL A 129 -3.58 6.78 1.89
N THR A 130 -2.96 7.32 0.84
CA THR A 130 -1.61 7.92 0.93
C THR A 130 -1.63 9.13 1.84
N GLY A 131 -2.66 9.98 1.77
CA GLY A 131 -2.83 11.11 2.65
C GLY A 131 -2.91 10.71 4.13
N SER A 132 -3.64 9.64 4.46
CA SER A 132 -3.70 9.08 5.82
C SER A 132 -2.36 8.50 6.25
N ILE A 133 -1.65 7.79 5.38
CA ILE A 133 -0.30 7.29 5.65
C ILE A 133 0.64 8.44 6.02
N LEU A 134 0.65 9.52 5.23
CA LEU A 134 1.47 10.69 5.48
C LEU A 134 1.14 11.29 6.86
N ASP A 135 -0.14 11.53 7.17
CA ASP A 135 -0.54 12.11 8.45
C ASP A 135 -0.20 11.24 9.65
N LEU A 136 -0.46 9.94 9.56
CA LEU A 136 -0.15 8.99 10.64
C LEU A 136 1.34 8.80 10.83
N THR A 137 2.13 8.82 9.76
CA THR A 137 3.59 8.75 9.86
C THR A 137 4.13 9.96 10.63
N ILE A 138 3.62 11.17 10.37
CA ILE A 138 4.05 12.36 11.12
C ILE A 138 3.50 12.36 12.55
N PHE A 139 2.27 11.89 12.77
CA PHE A 139 1.71 11.78 14.12
C PHE A 139 2.53 10.82 14.99
N TYR A 140 2.86 9.65 14.45
CA TYR A 140 3.72 8.66 15.08
C TYR A 140 5.20 8.82 14.71
N LYS A 141 5.67 10.05 14.46
CA LYS A 141 7.03 10.30 13.94
C LYS A 141 8.11 9.65 14.81
N ASP A 142 7.98 9.76 16.12
CA ASP A 142 8.95 9.24 17.07
C ASP A 142 9.02 7.72 17.02
N PHE A 143 7.92 7.03 16.69
CA PHE A 143 7.93 5.59 16.43
C PHE A 143 8.48 5.29 15.04
N SER A 144 7.98 5.99 14.02
CA SER A 144 8.29 5.72 12.61
C SER A 144 9.79 5.86 12.28
N LYS A 145 10.51 6.74 12.99
CA LYS A 145 11.97 6.98 12.86
C LYS A 145 12.82 6.02 13.71
N ARG A 146 12.21 5.20 14.57
CA ARG A 146 12.97 4.18 15.32
C ARG A 146 13.39 3.06 14.39
N LYS A 147 14.54 2.47 14.71
CA LYS A 147 14.89 1.16 14.21
C LYS A 147 13.91 0.14 14.79
N VAL A 148 13.21 -0.57 13.90
CA VAL A 148 12.21 -1.58 14.26
C VAL A 148 12.67 -2.96 13.83
N THR A 149 12.40 -3.96 14.66
CA THR A 149 12.59 -5.36 14.29
C THR A 149 11.33 -5.88 13.64
N ASP A 150 11.50 -6.75 12.64
CA ASP A 150 10.38 -7.46 12.03
C ASP A 150 9.65 -8.32 13.05
N LYS A 151 8.37 -8.02 13.26
CA LYS A 151 7.44 -8.86 13.99
C LYS A 151 6.65 -9.70 12.99
N SER A 152 6.84 -11.01 13.04
CA SER A 152 5.96 -11.95 12.36
C SER A 152 4.57 -11.87 12.99
N VAL A 153 3.55 -11.81 12.15
CA VAL A 153 2.15 -11.89 12.56
C VAL A 153 1.66 -13.30 12.24
N GLU A 154 1.07 -13.95 13.24
CA GLU A 154 0.47 -15.27 13.06
C GLU A 154 -0.68 -15.21 12.05
N ARG A 155 -0.86 -16.28 11.28
CA ARG A 155 -2.00 -16.44 10.36
C ARG A 155 -2.80 -17.68 10.72
N ILE A 156 -4.10 -17.50 10.94
CA ILE A 156 -5.06 -18.60 11.12
C ILE A 156 -6.06 -18.58 9.97
N GLY A 157 -6.80 -19.66 9.73
CA GLY A 157 -7.89 -19.67 8.77
C GLY A 157 -7.80 -20.77 7.74
N VAL A 158 -8.54 -20.59 6.65
CA VAL A 158 -8.68 -21.57 5.58
C VAL A 158 -7.35 -21.70 4.84
N LYS A 159 -6.96 -22.92 4.45
CA LYS A 159 -5.87 -23.10 3.49
C LYS A 159 -6.32 -22.57 2.14
N GLU A 160 -5.44 -21.92 1.40
CA GLU A 160 -5.78 -21.43 0.06
C GLU A 160 -5.98 -22.65 -0.85
N VAL A 161 -7.22 -22.86 -1.29
CA VAL A 161 -7.57 -23.97 -2.21
C VAL A 161 -7.96 -23.46 -3.59
N GLU A 162 -8.29 -22.16 -3.71
CA GLU A 162 -8.83 -21.58 -4.93
C GLU A 162 -7.89 -20.52 -5.51
N THR A 163 -7.77 -20.53 -6.85
CA THR A 163 -6.99 -19.54 -7.60
C THR A 163 -7.82 -18.27 -7.80
N PRO A 164 -7.30 -17.08 -7.44
CA PRO A 164 -7.97 -15.81 -7.72
C PRO A 164 -8.30 -15.62 -9.19
N LYS A 165 -9.38 -14.89 -9.49
CA LYS A 165 -9.70 -14.51 -10.88
C LYS A 165 -8.56 -13.72 -11.50
N GLU A 166 -8.32 -13.96 -12.78
CA GLU A 166 -7.35 -13.19 -13.55
C GLU A 166 -7.75 -11.71 -13.58
N VAL A 167 -6.77 -10.85 -13.36
CA VAL A 167 -6.93 -9.39 -13.43
C VAL A 167 -5.97 -8.89 -14.50
N GLY A 168 -6.49 -8.31 -15.57
CA GLY A 168 -5.67 -7.65 -16.59
C GLY A 168 -5.13 -6.30 -16.12
N MET A 169 -3.97 -5.89 -16.63
CA MET A 169 -3.42 -4.56 -16.40
C MET A 169 -3.19 -3.83 -17.73
N ASP A 170 -3.69 -2.60 -17.85
CA ASP A 170 -3.43 -1.71 -18.98
C ASP A 170 -2.04 -1.07 -18.85
N ILE A 171 -1.00 -1.87 -19.15
CA ILE A 171 0.40 -1.44 -19.02
C ILE A 171 0.67 -0.20 -19.88
N ALA A 172 0.21 -0.20 -21.14
CA ALA A 172 0.42 0.91 -22.07
C ALA A 172 -0.24 2.20 -21.57
N GLY A 173 -1.47 2.12 -21.03
CA GLY A 173 -2.16 3.26 -20.44
C GLY A 173 -1.46 3.80 -19.20
N TYR A 174 -0.95 2.95 -18.30
CA TYR A 174 -0.19 3.43 -17.14
C TYR A 174 1.15 4.07 -17.52
N ILE A 175 1.83 3.57 -18.55
CA ILE A 175 3.04 4.21 -19.11
C ILE A 175 2.69 5.58 -19.69
N TYR A 176 1.59 5.67 -20.44
CA TYR A 176 1.12 6.93 -21.01
C TYR A 176 0.80 7.95 -19.91
N ASP A 177 0.04 7.56 -18.88
CA ASP A 177 -0.32 8.43 -17.76
C ASP A 177 0.92 8.94 -17.02
N PHE A 178 1.88 8.05 -16.75
CA PHE A 178 3.17 8.43 -16.14
C PHE A 178 3.91 9.44 -17.02
N LYS A 179 4.03 9.19 -18.33
CA LYS A 179 4.75 10.09 -19.26
C LYS A 179 4.07 11.46 -19.37
N SER A 180 2.74 11.48 -19.46
CA SER A 180 1.95 12.72 -19.50
C SER A 180 2.10 13.50 -18.21
N GLY A 181 1.83 12.87 -17.06
CA GLY A 181 1.94 13.51 -15.75
C GLY A 181 3.37 13.95 -15.42
N TYR A 182 4.39 13.21 -15.87
CA TYR A 182 5.78 13.65 -15.74
C TYR A 182 6.04 14.96 -16.49
N LYS A 183 5.58 15.04 -17.75
CA LYS A 183 5.76 16.22 -18.60
C LYS A 183 4.97 17.43 -18.09
N GLU A 184 3.72 17.22 -17.68
CA GLU A 184 2.76 18.27 -17.35
C GLU A 184 2.86 18.76 -15.90
N VAL A 185 3.26 17.89 -14.98
CA VAL A 185 3.27 18.20 -13.53
C VAL A 185 4.69 18.13 -12.97
N ILE A 186 5.36 16.99 -13.10
CA ILE A 186 6.61 16.74 -12.35
C ILE A 186 7.76 17.62 -12.84
N LYS A 187 7.82 17.95 -14.14
CA LYS A 187 8.84 18.87 -14.65
C LYS A 187 8.81 20.25 -13.99
N GLU A 188 7.63 20.73 -13.62
CA GLU A 188 7.45 22.04 -12.99
C GLU A 188 7.40 21.97 -11.46
N LYS A 189 6.87 20.87 -10.89
CA LYS A 189 6.60 20.71 -9.46
C LYS A 189 7.55 19.73 -8.74
N ASN A 190 8.77 19.51 -9.19
CA ASN A 190 9.73 18.58 -8.57
C ASN A 190 10.46 19.11 -7.31
N PHE A 191 9.90 20.11 -6.61
CA PHE A 191 10.56 20.92 -5.58
C PHE A 191 11.14 20.15 -4.37
N PHE A 192 10.78 18.88 -4.17
CA PHE A 192 11.29 18.03 -3.10
C PHE A 192 12.12 16.83 -3.58
N LEU A 193 12.23 16.63 -4.89
CA LEU A 193 12.96 15.53 -5.47
C LEU A 193 14.41 15.96 -5.78
N PRO A 194 15.43 15.22 -5.33
CA PRO A 194 16.82 15.42 -5.72
C PRO A 194 17.02 15.37 -7.24
N GLY A 195 18.04 16.09 -7.73
CA GLY A 195 18.37 16.15 -9.16
C GLY A 195 18.70 14.78 -9.79
N GLU A 196 19.27 13.85 -9.03
CA GLU A 196 19.53 12.47 -9.47
C GLU A 196 18.25 11.66 -9.70
N ILE A 197 17.24 11.85 -8.85
CA ILE A 197 15.90 11.25 -9.00
C ILE A 197 15.22 11.85 -10.22
N ILE A 198 15.26 13.18 -10.39
CA ILE A 198 14.70 13.86 -11.56
C ILE A 198 15.36 13.38 -12.85
N SER A 199 16.69 13.23 -12.86
CA SER A 199 17.45 12.72 -14.01
C SER A 199 17.07 11.29 -14.36
N SER A 200 16.81 10.45 -13.36
CA SER A 200 16.33 9.08 -13.56
C SER A 200 14.92 9.07 -14.14
N LEU A 201 14.01 9.89 -13.61
CA LEU A 201 12.64 10.03 -14.11
C LEU A 201 12.61 10.57 -15.55
N ASP A 202 13.49 11.51 -15.91
CA ASP A 202 13.60 12.02 -17.28
C ASP A 202 13.97 10.91 -18.27
N LYS A 203 14.93 10.05 -17.90
CA LYS A 203 15.30 8.87 -18.72
C LYS A 203 14.12 7.91 -18.88
N ILE A 204 13.41 7.59 -17.80
CA ILE A 204 12.26 6.67 -17.83
C ILE A 204 11.14 7.24 -18.71
N SER A 205 10.89 8.56 -18.63
CA SER A 205 9.87 9.25 -19.44
C SER A 205 10.13 9.18 -20.95
N LYS A 206 11.39 8.98 -21.35
CA LYS A 206 11.85 8.87 -22.74
C LYS A 206 11.93 7.43 -23.28
N SER A 207 11.50 6.43 -22.50
CA SER A 207 11.40 5.05 -22.97
C SER A 207 10.62 4.96 -24.30
N PHE A 208 11.09 4.12 -25.23
CA PHE A 208 10.55 4.04 -26.59
C PHE A 208 9.45 2.99 -26.74
N SER A 209 9.58 1.87 -26.02
CA SER A 209 8.65 0.74 -26.06
C SER A 209 8.14 0.39 -24.66
N VAL A 210 7.17 -0.54 -24.59
CA VAL A 210 6.68 -1.09 -23.32
C VAL A 210 7.76 -1.96 -22.70
N GLU A 211 8.49 -2.72 -23.51
CA GLU A 211 9.54 -3.65 -23.09
C GLU A 211 10.76 -2.92 -22.50
N ASP A 212 11.05 -1.71 -22.98
CA ASP A 212 12.13 -0.85 -22.46
C ASP A 212 11.72 -0.08 -21.19
N PHE A 213 10.44 -0.08 -20.82
CA PHE A 213 9.97 0.69 -19.68
C PHE A 213 10.35 0.01 -18.36
N ASN A 214 11.18 0.69 -17.57
CA ASN A 214 11.62 0.22 -16.27
C ASN A 214 11.58 1.37 -15.25
N PHE A 215 10.80 1.20 -14.19
CA PHE A 215 10.74 2.08 -13.02
C PHE A 215 11.31 1.32 -11.80
N PRO A 216 12.58 1.54 -11.44
CA PRO A 216 13.25 0.74 -10.41
C PRO A 216 12.59 0.83 -9.03
N ILE A 217 12.60 -0.29 -8.31
CA ILE A 217 12.12 -0.40 -6.93
C ILE A 217 12.81 0.62 -6.00
N ASP A 218 14.13 0.75 -6.11
CA ASP A 218 14.93 1.67 -5.28
C ASP A 218 14.58 3.13 -5.52
N LEU A 219 14.30 3.49 -6.78
CA LEU A 219 13.87 4.84 -7.14
C LEU A 219 12.52 5.16 -6.48
N TRP A 220 11.59 4.21 -6.53
CA TRP A 220 10.28 4.37 -5.90
C TRP A 220 10.37 4.52 -4.37
N ALA A 221 11.14 3.67 -3.70
CA ALA A 221 11.35 3.77 -2.25
C ALA A 221 11.92 5.14 -1.85
N GLN A 222 12.92 5.64 -2.57
CA GLN A 222 13.50 6.96 -2.32
C GLN A 222 12.46 8.08 -2.48
N ILE A 223 11.70 8.08 -3.58
CA ILE A 223 10.65 9.07 -3.85
C ILE A 223 9.65 9.13 -2.68
N VAL A 224 9.23 7.99 -2.16
CA VAL A 224 8.30 7.93 -1.01
C VAL A 224 8.92 8.57 0.24
N TYR A 225 10.18 8.27 0.57
CA TYR A 225 10.83 8.88 1.73
C TYR A 225 11.14 10.37 1.57
N TYR A 226 11.54 10.83 0.38
CA TYR A 226 11.68 12.27 0.11
C TYR A 226 10.33 12.99 0.24
N SER A 227 9.24 12.36 -0.22
CA SER A 227 7.89 12.87 -0.02
C SER A 227 7.53 13.00 1.46
N LEU A 228 7.80 11.96 2.27
CA LEU A 228 7.58 11.98 3.72
C LEU A 228 8.39 13.07 4.42
N LYS A 229 9.68 13.17 4.11
CA LYS A 229 10.59 14.17 4.69
C LYS A 229 10.17 15.59 4.35
N TYR A 230 9.74 15.83 3.11
CA TYR A 230 9.22 17.12 2.71
C TYR A 230 7.87 17.42 3.39
N TYR A 231 6.98 16.44 3.46
CA TYR A 231 5.70 16.58 4.13
C TYR A 231 5.85 16.93 5.62
N GLU A 232 6.83 16.34 6.32
CA GLU A 232 7.15 16.69 7.71
C GLU A 232 7.37 18.20 7.90
N GLN A 233 7.94 18.88 6.91
CA GLN A 233 8.28 20.30 6.95
C GLN A 233 7.21 21.20 6.32
N LYS A 234 6.44 20.69 5.37
CA LYS A 234 5.53 21.45 4.50
C LYS A 234 4.17 20.76 4.37
N ARG A 235 3.44 20.72 5.48
CA ARG A 235 2.12 20.05 5.59
C ARG A 235 1.06 20.66 4.67
N ASP A 236 1.19 21.95 4.35
CA ASP A 236 0.34 22.71 3.43
C ASP A 236 0.46 22.25 1.98
N ARG A 237 1.54 21.53 1.62
CA ARG A 237 1.80 21.02 0.26
C ARG A 237 1.31 19.59 0.04
N LYS A 238 0.44 19.07 0.92
CA LYS A 238 -0.07 17.68 0.88
C LYS A 238 -0.57 17.29 -0.52
N GLU A 239 -1.42 18.11 -1.12
CA GLU A 239 -2.05 17.81 -2.41
C GLU A 239 -1.05 17.72 -3.56
N ASP A 240 -0.03 18.58 -3.59
CA ASP A 240 1.04 18.50 -4.58
C ASP A 240 1.85 17.20 -4.42
N ILE A 241 2.13 16.79 -3.18
CA ILE A 241 2.85 15.54 -2.88
C ILE A 241 2.01 14.34 -3.33
N LEU A 242 0.71 14.32 -3.03
CA LEU A 242 -0.20 13.26 -3.44
C LEU A 242 -0.31 13.16 -4.96
N GLU A 243 -0.42 14.29 -5.65
CA GLU A 243 -0.46 14.35 -7.11
C GLU A 243 0.81 13.74 -7.73
N ILE A 244 1.99 14.13 -7.24
CA ILE A 244 3.28 13.64 -7.72
C ILE A 244 3.45 12.15 -7.41
N LEU A 245 3.14 11.71 -6.18
CA LEU A 245 3.22 10.31 -5.79
C LEU A 245 2.30 9.42 -6.64
N ARG A 246 1.09 9.89 -6.96
CA ARG A 246 0.14 9.16 -7.80
C ARG A 246 0.71 8.93 -9.21
N ILE A 247 1.26 9.96 -9.84
CA ILE A 247 1.86 9.87 -11.18
C ILE A 247 3.04 8.89 -11.17
N LEU A 248 3.90 8.98 -10.16
CA LEU A 248 5.08 8.12 -10.03
C LEU A 248 4.70 6.67 -9.69
N TRP A 249 3.65 6.48 -8.88
CA TRP A 249 3.08 5.17 -8.57
C TRP A 249 2.58 4.47 -9.83
N GLN A 250 1.90 5.16 -10.76
CA GLN A 250 1.47 4.58 -12.04
C GLN A 250 2.66 4.04 -12.85
N GLY A 251 3.79 4.77 -12.86
CA GLY A 251 5.03 4.28 -13.46
C GLY A 251 5.54 3.01 -12.77
N ARG A 252 5.55 2.96 -11.43
CA ARG A 252 5.95 1.75 -10.70
C ARG A 252 5.03 0.55 -10.99
N LEU A 253 3.71 0.78 -11.11
CA LEU A 253 2.75 -0.27 -11.47
C LEU A 253 3.04 -0.89 -12.83
N ALA A 254 3.26 -0.05 -13.85
CA ALA A 254 3.57 -0.52 -15.19
C ALA A 254 4.85 -1.39 -15.21
N SER A 255 5.91 -0.91 -14.54
CA SER A 255 7.17 -1.66 -14.42
C SER A 255 6.98 -2.99 -13.71
N PHE A 256 6.23 -3.03 -12.62
CA PHE A 256 5.92 -4.28 -11.93
C PHE A 256 5.15 -5.27 -12.82
N ALA A 257 4.18 -4.80 -13.60
CA ALA A 257 3.43 -5.68 -14.51
C ALA A 257 4.32 -6.26 -15.62
N ILE A 258 5.28 -5.48 -16.12
CA ILE A 258 6.28 -5.96 -17.09
C ILE A 258 7.19 -7.02 -16.43
N GLU A 259 7.78 -6.70 -15.27
CA GLU A 259 8.68 -7.59 -14.51
C GLU A 259 8.03 -8.93 -14.15
N THR A 260 6.72 -8.92 -13.88
CA THR A 260 5.99 -10.09 -13.39
C THR A 260 5.13 -10.77 -14.44
N LYS A 261 5.16 -10.35 -15.72
CA LYS A 261 4.26 -10.85 -16.77
C LYS A 261 4.18 -12.37 -16.80
N ASP A 262 5.34 -13.02 -16.84
CA ASP A 262 5.48 -14.48 -16.95
C ASP A 262 5.66 -15.19 -15.58
N LEU A 263 5.52 -14.45 -14.48
CA LEU A 263 5.65 -14.98 -13.12
C LEU A 263 4.30 -15.45 -12.56
N ASN A 264 4.32 -16.48 -11.74
CA ASN A 264 3.16 -16.90 -10.96
C ASN A 264 2.95 -15.96 -9.75
N VAL A 265 1.89 -16.18 -8.95
CA VAL A 265 1.56 -15.34 -7.79
C VAL A 265 2.65 -15.35 -6.73
N GLU A 266 3.24 -16.52 -6.44
CA GLU A 266 4.29 -16.68 -5.43
C GLU A 266 5.58 -15.94 -5.84
N GLN A 267 6.00 -16.10 -7.09
CA GLN A 267 7.15 -15.39 -7.66
C GLN A 267 6.91 -13.87 -7.74
N SER A 268 5.69 -13.44 -8.04
CA SER A 268 5.32 -12.02 -8.04
C SER A 268 5.35 -11.43 -6.62
N GLU A 269 5.01 -12.23 -5.60
CA GLU A 269 5.14 -11.84 -4.20
C GLU A 269 6.60 -11.63 -3.80
N GLU A 270 7.54 -12.41 -4.33
CA GLU A 270 8.98 -12.20 -4.09
C GLU A 270 9.44 -10.80 -4.57
N VAL A 271 8.93 -10.32 -5.71
CA VAL A 271 9.21 -8.96 -6.20
C VAL A 271 8.64 -7.90 -5.25
N ILE A 272 7.46 -8.14 -4.66
CA ILE A 272 6.89 -7.26 -3.61
C ILE A 272 7.78 -7.28 -2.36
N GLN A 273 8.31 -8.44 -1.96
CA GLN A 273 9.24 -8.54 -0.83
C GLN A 273 10.58 -7.84 -1.10
N GLN A 274 11.07 -7.83 -2.34
CA GLN A 274 12.22 -6.99 -2.73
C GLN A 274 11.92 -5.50 -2.53
N GLN A 275 10.70 -5.06 -2.85
CA GLN A 275 10.27 -3.69 -2.57
C GLN A 275 10.20 -3.40 -1.07
N VAL A 276 9.73 -4.33 -0.23
CA VAL A 276 9.82 -4.20 1.23
C VAL A 276 11.27 -4.01 1.68
N LYS A 277 12.21 -4.77 1.12
CA LYS A 277 13.64 -4.65 1.44
C LYS A 277 14.17 -3.26 1.08
N ALA A 278 13.88 -2.76 -0.11
CA ALA A 278 14.29 -1.41 -0.53
C ALA A 278 13.68 -0.34 0.39
N PHE A 279 12.39 -0.45 0.74
CA PHE A 279 11.75 0.49 1.67
C PHE A 279 12.43 0.48 3.05
N LYS A 280 12.84 -0.67 3.57
CA LYS A 280 13.60 -0.73 4.84
C LYS A 280 14.98 -0.10 4.72
N GLU A 281 15.67 -0.37 3.62
CA GLU A 281 17.00 0.19 3.38
C GLU A 281 16.96 1.72 3.28
N TYR A 282 16.03 2.27 2.52
CA TYR A 282 15.91 3.72 2.35
C TYR A 282 15.29 4.43 3.55
N LYS A 283 14.56 3.71 4.42
CA LYS A 283 14.21 4.23 5.75
C LYS A 283 15.47 4.65 6.48
N GLU A 284 16.39 3.72 6.72
CA GLU A 284 17.63 3.97 7.49
C GLU A 284 18.53 5.04 6.85
N LYS A 285 18.44 5.25 5.53
CA LYS A 285 19.22 6.26 4.81
C LYS A 285 18.59 7.67 4.83
N ILE A 286 17.26 7.78 4.83
CA ILE A 286 16.56 9.04 4.53
C ILE A 286 15.66 9.51 5.68
N TRP A 287 15.04 8.58 6.43
CA TRP A 287 13.98 8.82 7.41
C TRP A 287 14.35 8.40 8.83
#